data_AF-A0A960PA57-F1
#
_entry.id   AF-A0A960PA57-F1
#
_cell.length_a   1.000
_cell.length_b   1.000
_cell.length_c   1.000
_cell.angle_alpha   90.00
_cell.angle_beta   90.00
_cell.angle_gamma   90.00
#
_symmetry.space_group_name_H-M   'P 1'
#
loop_
_entity.id
_entity.type
_entity.pdbx_description
1 polymer ?
#
loop_
_entity_poly.entity_id
_entity_poly.type
_entity_poly.pdbx_seq_one_letter_code
_entity_poly.pdbx_strand_id
1 'polypeptide(L)'
;MPWTRLAIKLLILAAGVAFTAAFFINWCNLVYQCGCTFYWAGAAEHCNIHQQGVHHCPWCTNATYGGIAFGFTLFVQTFVAFWPGTAYWRNFFLTLLASPVAAVVAGIGVGLHAGYWS
;
A
#
# COMPACT_ATOMS: atom_id res chain seq x y z
N MET A 1 5.64 -28.95 16.35
CA MET A 1 4.72 -28.67 15.24
C MET A 1 5.14 -27.39 14.52
N PRO A 2 5.96 -27.49 13.46
CA PRO A 2 6.37 -26.33 12.65
C PRO A 2 5.22 -25.78 11.78
N TRP A 3 4.27 -26.63 11.39
CA TRP A 3 3.13 -26.31 10.54
C TRP A 3 2.19 -25.24 11.11
N THR A 4 1.91 -25.27 12.41
CA THR A 4 1.04 -24.27 13.06
C THR A 4 1.66 -22.89 13.08
N ARG A 5 2.99 -22.78 13.25
CA ARG A 5 3.69 -21.48 13.21
C ARG A 5 3.68 -20.87 11.81
N LEU A 6 3.87 -21.69 10.79
CA LEU A 6 3.81 -21.25 9.39
C LEU A 6 2.39 -20.79 9.02
N ALA A 7 1.36 -21.55 9.39
CA ALA A 7 -0.02 -21.20 9.14
C ALA A 7 -0.38 -19.82 9.75
N ILE A 8 0.00 -19.55 11.00
CA ILE A 8 -0.25 -18.26 11.65
C ILE A 8 0.43 -17.11 10.89
N LYS A 9 1.69 -17.29 10.46
CA LYS A 9 2.41 -16.26 9.69
C LYS A 9 1.77 -15.98 8.33
N LEU A 10 1.31 -17.03 7.65
CA LEU A 10 0.59 -16.89 6.39
C LEU A 10 -0.75 -16.17 6.57
N LEU A 11 -1.49 -16.44 7.66
CA LEU A 11 -2.72 -15.73 7.98
C LEU A 11 -2.47 -14.25 8.28
N ILE A 12 -1.39 -13.93 9.02
CA ILE A 12 -0.96 -12.55 9.27
C ILE A 12 -0.65 -11.84 7.95
N LEU A 13 0.12 -12.48 7.06
CA LEU A 13 0.43 -11.91 5.76
C LEU A 13 -0.83 -11.72 4.91
N ALA A 14 -1.71 -12.71 4.85
CA ALA A 14 -2.95 -12.63 4.09
C ALA A 14 -3.85 -11.47 4.59
N ALA A 15 -3.96 -11.28 5.90
CA ALA A 15 -4.66 -10.15 6.48
C ALA A 15 -4.00 -8.82 6.11
N GLY A 16 -2.66 -8.74 6.13
CA GLY A 16 -1.89 -7.58 5.69
C GLY A 16 -2.10 -7.24 4.22
N VAL A 17 -2.06 -8.24 3.34
CA VAL A 17 -2.29 -8.10 1.89
C VAL A 17 -3.72 -7.62 1.62
N ALA A 18 -4.72 -8.22 2.28
CA ALA A 18 -6.11 -7.82 2.15
C ALA A 18 -6.32 -6.37 2.61
N PHE A 19 -5.67 -5.97 3.72
CA PHE A 19 -5.68 -4.60 4.20
C PHE A 19 -5.03 -3.64 3.20
N THR A 20 -3.85 -3.96 2.67
CA THR A 20 -3.21 -3.15 1.64
C THR A 20 -4.11 -3.01 0.41
N ALA A 21 -4.67 -4.11 -0.09
CA ALA A 21 -5.56 -4.09 -1.25
C ALA A 21 -6.81 -3.22 -1.03
N ALA A 22 -7.41 -3.26 0.16
CA ALA A 22 -8.60 -2.48 0.49
C ALA A 22 -8.31 -0.97 0.67
N PHE A 23 -7.10 -0.59 1.09
CA PHE A 23 -6.76 0.81 1.41
C PHE A 23 -5.72 1.42 0.47
N PHE A 24 -5.24 0.70 -0.56
CA PHE A 24 -4.20 1.20 -1.46
C PHE A 24 -4.58 2.51 -2.16
N ILE A 25 -5.86 2.64 -2.53
CA ILE A 25 -6.41 3.86 -3.12
C ILE A 25 -6.34 5.05 -2.15
N ASN A 26 -6.59 4.82 -0.86
CA ASN A 26 -6.43 5.82 0.19
C ASN A 26 -4.97 6.21 0.39
N TRP A 27 -4.03 5.30 0.16
CA TRP A 27 -2.60 5.60 0.21
C TRP A 27 -2.15 6.48 -0.98
N CYS A 28 -2.66 6.31 -2.22
CA CYS A 28 -2.40 7.28 -3.32
C CYS A 28 -2.93 8.66 -2.92
N ASN A 29 -4.13 8.74 -2.34
CA ASN A 29 -4.65 10.04 -1.88
C ASN A 29 -3.83 10.64 -0.74
N LEU A 30 -3.35 9.82 0.20
CA LEU A 30 -2.49 10.29 1.28
C LEU A 30 -1.17 10.90 0.77
N VAL A 31 -0.54 10.29 -0.24
CA VAL A 31 0.75 10.74 -0.79
C VAL A 31 0.58 11.92 -1.75
N TYR A 32 -0.37 11.84 -2.67
CA TYR A 32 -0.48 12.77 -3.80
C TYR A 32 -1.63 13.77 -3.67
N GLN A 33 -2.45 13.68 -2.61
CA GLN A 33 -3.64 14.51 -2.41
C GLN A 33 -4.57 14.51 -3.64
N CYS A 34 -4.64 13.36 -4.33
CA CYS A 34 -5.29 13.23 -5.63
C CYS A 34 -6.82 13.15 -5.58
N GLY A 35 -7.45 13.16 -4.39
CA GLY A 35 -8.90 13.12 -4.22
C GLY A 35 -9.52 11.73 -4.17
N CYS A 36 -8.75 10.66 -4.41
CA CYS A 36 -9.29 9.30 -4.35
C CYS A 36 -9.79 8.93 -2.93
N THR A 37 -10.87 8.17 -2.86
CA THR A 37 -11.51 7.77 -1.59
C THR A 37 -11.65 6.25 -1.49
N PHE A 38 -12.30 5.76 -0.43
CA PHE A 38 -12.54 4.34 -0.22
C PHE A 38 -13.28 3.69 -1.39
N TYR A 39 -13.00 2.40 -1.64
CA TYR A 39 -13.61 1.66 -2.75
C TYR A 39 -15.14 1.66 -2.73
N TRP A 40 -15.74 1.63 -1.54
CA TRP A 40 -17.20 1.64 -1.35
C TRP A 40 -17.81 3.05 -1.31
N ALA A 41 -17.02 4.10 -1.53
CA ALA A 41 -17.45 5.50 -1.48
C ALA A 41 -17.17 6.26 -2.79
N GLY A 42 -17.23 5.57 -3.93
CA GLY A 42 -16.96 6.15 -5.25
C GLY A 42 -15.50 6.04 -5.71
N ALA A 43 -14.58 5.64 -4.82
CA ALA A 43 -13.22 5.21 -5.16
C ALA A 43 -12.45 6.18 -6.09
N ALA A 44 -12.46 5.85 -7.39
CA ALA A 44 -11.78 6.54 -8.47
C ALA A 44 -12.54 7.75 -9.00
N GLU A 45 -13.86 7.83 -8.81
CA GLU A 45 -14.74 8.89 -9.33
C GLU A 45 -14.34 10.29 -8.82
N HIS A 46 -13.73 10.35 -7.65
CA HIS A 46 -13.24 11.59 -7.04
C HIS A 46 -11.77 11.91 -7.37
N CYS A 47 -11.06 11.02 -8.08
CA CYS A 47 -9.64 11.19 -8.36
C CYS A 47 -9.37 12.28 -9.42
N ASN A 48 -8.23 12.95 -9.25
CA ASN A 48 -7.71 13.97 -10.15
C ASN A 48 -7.39 13.47 -11.57
N ILE A 49 -7.39 12.16 -11.81
CA ILE A 49 -7.22 11.57 -13.15
C ILE A 49 -8.35 11.99 -14.11
N HIS A 50 -9.51 12.39 -13.58
CA HIS A 50 -10.66 12.84 -14.35
C HIS A 50 -10.71 14.36 -14.55
N GLN A 51 -9.83 15.12 -13.89
CA GLN A 51 -9.82 16.57 -13.93
C GLN A 51 -8.86 17.07 -15.02
N GLN A 52 -9.28 18.04 -15.83
CA GLN A 52 -8.41 18.61 -16.86
C GLN A 52 -7.46 19.66 -16.28
N GLY A 53 -6.24 19.72 -16.82
CA GLY A 53 -5.26 20.76 -16.48
C GLY A 53 -4.56 20.62 -15.12
N VAL A 54 -4.64 19.44 -14.49
CA VAL A 54 -3.97 19.15 -13.20
C VAL A 54 -2.93 18.03 -13.35
N HIS A 55 -1.95 17.99 -12.45
CA HIS A 55 -0.99 16.88 -12.37
C HIS A 55 -1.67 15.62 -11.81
N HIS A 56 -1.84 14.61 -12.66
CA HIS A 56 -2.51 13.36 -12.32
C HIS A 56 -1.66 12.43 -11.42
N CYS A 57 -2.27 11.69 -10.47
CA CYS A 57 -1.57 10.73 -9.58
C CYS A 57 -0.74 9.72 -10.42
N PRO A 58 0.59 9.64 -10.24
CA PRO A 58 1.44 8.73 -11.02
C PRO A 58 1.07 7.26 -10.85
N TRP A 59 0.53 6.88 -9.68
CA TRP A 59 0.11 5.50 -9.42
C TRP A 59 -1.10 5.08 -10.23
N CYS A 60 -2.01 6.01 -10.51
CA CYS A 60 -3.25 5.73 -11.24
C CYS A 60 -3.06 5.88 -12.76
N THR A 61 -2.21 6.80 -13.20
CA THR A 61 -1.94 7.01 -14.63
C THR A 61 -0.95 6.01 -15.20
N ASN A 62 -0.02 5.51 -14.37
CA ASN A 62 0.98 4.55 -14.79
C ASN A 62 0.93 3.30 -13.91
N ALA A 63 0.45 2.20 -14.49
CA ALA A 63 0.34 0.91 -13.82
C ALA A 63 1.70 0.38 -13.31
N THR A 64 2.81 0.73 -13.95
CA THR A 64 4.15 0.37 -13.47
C THR A 64 4.46 1.06 -12.15
N TYR A 65 4.17 2.35 -12.02
CA TYR A 65 4.39 3.09 -10.78
C TYR A 65 3.49 2.62 -9.64
N GLY A 66 2.20 2.40 -9.92
CA GLY A 66 1.29 1.79 -8.96
C GLY A 66 1.75 0.38 -8.55
N GLY A 67 2.18 -0.43 -9.52
CA GLY A 67 2.69 -1.78 -9.30
C GLY A 67 3.97 -1.82 -8.47
N ILE A 68 4.92 -0.91 -8.71
CA ILE A 68 6.14 -0.79 -7.89
C ILE A 68 5.78 -0.46 -6.44
N ALA A 69 4.91 0.52 -6.21
CA ALA A 69 4.53 0.90 -4.86
C ALA A 69 3.76 -0.21 -4.12
N PHE A 70 2.84 -0.87 -4.81
CA PHE A 70 2.10 -2.00 -4.27
C PHE A 70 3.03 -3.18 -3.97
N GLY A 71 3.87 -3.56 -4.94
CA GLY A 71 4.83 -4.66 -4.80
C GLY A 71 5.85 -4.43 -3.69
N PHE A 72 6.38 -3.20 -3.57
CA PHE A 72 7.26 -2.83 -2.46
C PHE A 72 6.54 -2.96 -1.11
N THR A 73 5.28 -2.52 -1.03
CA THR A 73 4.48 -2.64 0.20
C THR A 73 4.30 -4.10 0.60
N LEU A 74 3.94 -4.98 -0.35
CA LEU A 74 3.80 -6.41 -0.08
C LEU A 74 5.12 -7.07 0.30
N PHE A 75 6.23 -6.65 -0.30
CA PHE A 75 7.57 -7.13 0.05
C PHE A 75 7.89 -6.81 1.53
N VAL A 76 7.66 -5.57 1.96
CA VAL A 76 7.87 -5.15 3.35
C VAL A 76 6.92 -5.92 4.29
N GLN A 77 5.64 -6.07 3.94
CA GLN A 77 4.68 -6.85 4.74
C GLN A 77 5.11 -8.32 4.89
N THR A 78 5.61 -8.93 3.81
CA THR A 78 6.14 -10.30 3.84
C THR A 78 7.33 -10.40 4.80
N PHE A 79 8.27 -9.46 4.71
CA PHE A 79 9.43 -9.43 5.59
C PHE A 79 9.03 -9.29 7.07
N VAL A 80 8.09 -8.39 7.38
CA VAL A 80 7.60 -8.14 8.74
C VAL A 80 6.80 -9.34 9.28
N ALA A 81 5.93 -9.95 8.48
CA ALA A 81 5.15 -11.11 8.88
C ALA A 81 6.04 -12.31 9.23
N PHE A 82 7.12 -12.50 8.46
CA PHE A 82 8.06 -13.60 8.63
C PHE A 82 9.20 -13.31 9.60
N TRP A 83 9.34 -12.08 10.09
CA TRP A 83 10.38 -11.66 11.02
C TRP A 83 10.48 -12.58 12.26
N PRO A 84 11.69 -12.94 12.71
CA PRO A 84 11.87 -13.81 13.87
C PRO A 84 11.26 -13.19 15.14
N GLY A 85 10.35 -13.94 15.77
CA GLY A 85 9.64 -13.52 16.97
C GLY A 85 8.58 -14.52 17.40
N THR A 86 8.27 -14.53 18.69
CA THR A 86 7.24 -15.39 19.30
C THR A 86 5.90 -14.67 19.51
N ALA A 87 5.90 -13.34 19.49
CA ALA A 87 4.72 -12.52 19.67
C ALA A 87 3.97 -12.31 18.34
N TYR A 88 3.05 -13.22 18.01
CA TYR A 88 2.27 -13.16 16.76
C TYR A 88 1.42 -11.90 16.63
N TRP A 89 0.84 -11.42 17.74
CA TRP A 89 0.06 -10.18 17.75
C TRP A 89 0.90 -8.97 17.33
N ARG A 90 2.16 -8.90 17.76
CA ARG A 90 3.09 -7.83 17.38
C ARG A 90 3.33 -7.87 15.87
N ASN A 91 3.64 -9.04 15.32
CA ASN A 91 3.85 -9.18 13.88
C ASN A 91 2.58 -8.84 13.09
N PHE A 92 1.39 -9.17 13.60
CA PHE A 92 0.13 -8.76 12.98
C PHE A 92 -0.01 -7.24 12.87
N PHE A 93 0.08 -6.51 13.98
CA PHE A 93 -0.04 -5.04 13.95
C PHE A 93 1.07 -4.37 13.15
N LEU A 94 2.31 -4.87 13.24
CA LEU A 94 3.41 -4.36 12.43
C LEU A 94 3.18 -4.60 10.93
N THR A 95 2.59 -5.74 10.55
CA THR A 95 2.26 -6.03 9.15
C THR A 95 1.16 -5.10 8.63
N LEU A 96 0.15 -4.78 9.45
CA LEU A 96 -0.87 -3.78 9.10
C LEU A 96 -0.25 -2.39 8.96
N LEU A 97 0.58 -1.97 9.92
CA LEU A 97 1.26 -0.67 9.91
C LEU A 97 2.26 -0.53 8.76
N ALA A 98 2.89 -1.63 8.35
CA ALA A 98 3.79 -1.65 7.19
C ALA A 98 3.08 -1.23 5.90
N SER A 99 1.75 -1.40 5.80
CA SER A 99 0.99 -1.01 4.61
C SER A 99 1.08 0.50 4.32
N PRO A 100 0.56 1.41 5.18
CA PRO A 100 0.66 2.84 4.92
C PRO A 100 2.11 3.33 4.90
N VAL A 101 2.99 2.80 5.76
CA VAL A 101 4.38 3.27 5.84
C VAL A 101 5.15 2.95 4.57
N ALA A 102 5.12 1.69 4.10
CA ALA A 102 5.84 1.29 2.90
C ALA A 102 5.23 1.93 1.63
N ALA A 103 3.90 2.05 1.58
CA ALA A 103 3.21 2.71 0.46
C ALA A 103 3.61 4.19 0.38
N VAL A 104 3.68 4.92 1.50
CA VAL A 104 4.13 6.32 1.54
C VAL A 104 5.58 6.44 1.09
N VAL A 105 6.48 5.59 1.60
CA VAL A 105 7.90 5.61 1.21
C VAL A 105 8.07 5.37 -0.30
N ALA A 106 7.41 4.34 -0.83
CA ALA A 106 7.46 4.06 -2.27
C ALA A 106 6.79 5.17 -3.09
N GLY A 107 5.73 5.78 -2.58
CA GLY A 107 5.02 6.87 -3.23
C GLY A 107 5.84 8.14 -3.34
N ILE A 108 6.54 8.51 -2.27
CA ILE A 108 7.48 9.63 -2.30
C ILE A 108 8.58 9.35 -3.33
N GLY A 109 9.17 8.16 -3.33
CA GLY A 109 10.20 7.77 -4.31
C GLY A 109 9.72 7.86 -5.76
N VAL A 110 8.53 7.32 -6.04
CA VAL A 110 7.89 7.40 -7.36
C VAL A 110 7.57 8.84 -7.75
N GLY A 111 6.98 9.63 -6.85
CA GLY A 111 6.61 11.02 -7.13
C GLY A 111 7.82 11.91 -7.40
N LEU A 112 8.93 11.69 -6.70
CA LEU A 112 10.20 12.38 -6.95
C LEU A 112 10.76 11.99 -8.33
N HIS A 113 10.76 10.70 -8.67
CA HIS A 113 11.21 10.22 -9.98
C HIS A 113 10.32 10.73 -11.13
N ALA A 114 9.01 10.83 -10.90
CA ALA A 114 8.03 11.27 -11.87
C ALA A 114 7.94 12.81 -12.00
N GLY A 115 8.65 13.57 -11.16
CA GLY A 115 8.54 15.03 -11.14
C GLY A 115 7.14 15.53 -10.75
N TYR A 116 6.45 14.81 -9.86
CA TYR A 116 5.06 15.13 -9.54
C TYR A 116 4.88 16.48 -8.83
N TRP A 117 5.87 16.87 -8.02
CA TRP A 117 5.84 18.11 -7.22
C TRP A 117 6.68 19.25 -7.80
N SER A 118 7.16 19.11 -9.04
CA SER A 118 7.99 20.09 -9.76
C SER A 118 7.27 20.63 -10.97
#